data_AF-A0A938PLL1-F1
#
_entry.id   AF-A0A938PLL1-F1
#
_cell.length_a   1.000
_cell.length_b   1.000
_cell.length_c   1.000
_cell.angle_alpha   90.00
_cell.angle_beta   90.00
_cell.angle_gamma   90.00
#
_symmetry.space_group_name_H-M   'P 1'
#
loop_
_entity.id
_entity.type
_entity.pdbx_description
1 polymer ?
#
loop_
_entity_poly.entity_id
_entity_poly.type
_entity_poly.pdbx_seq_one_letter_code
_entity_poly.pdbx_strand_id
1 'polypeptide(L)'
;MRDLRAFINELRQRKVFRVASIYVVSAWGAALGASELLPNFGVEHWVIKALVIGLLALFPVVVLLAWFFEVTRDGVVRDPRDLPADARQTHHTLRGADTALLESPGTLVQGLEVVWMDRGVEKRRVWSTAFTAGRDVECGVSTLDPVASRHHARFEPEGSHWVVSDLGSSNGTLLDGERITHQQLPMRCRVELGRGGQALDIRILNREAQTMILAAPDSGNAT
;
A
#
# COMPACT_ATOMS: atom_id res chain seq x y z
N MET A 1 11.63 25.29 19.78
CA MET A 1 11.97 24.04 20.50
C MET A 1 10.88 22.96 20.43
N ARG A 2 9.78 23.17 19.70
CA ARG A 2 8.82 22.12 19.31
C ARG A 2 9.13 21.83 17.85
N ASP A 3 9.75 20.70 17.55
CA ASP A 3 9.76 20.05 16.21
C ASP A 3 10.66 18.81 16.19
N LEU A 4 11.62 18.70 17.12
CA LEU A 4 12.46 17.50 17.23
C LEU A 4 11.64 16.24 17.53
N ARG A 5 10.57 16.35 18.33
CA ARG A 5 9.70 15.22 18.67
C ARG A 5 8.82 14.77 17.50
N ALA A 6 8.39 15.69 16.65
CA ALA A 6 7.64 15.39 15.43
C ALA A 6 8.56 14.71 14.40
N PHE A 7 9.76 15.28 14.19
CA PHE A 7 10.80 14.72 13.32
C PHE A 7 11.28 13.33 13.77
N ILE A 8 11.47 13.11 15.07
CA ILE A 8 11.81 11.79 15.63
C ILE A 8 10.69 10.77 15.41
N ASN A 9 9.42 11.18 15.51
CA ASN A 9 8.29 10.29 15.22
C ASN A 9 8.17 9.98 13.72
N GLU A 10 8.48 10.95 12.86
CA GLU A 10 8.47 10.81 11.40
C GLU A 10 9.57 9.86 10.91
N LEU A 11 10.75 9.92 11.53
CA LEU A 11 11.83 8.98 11.28
C LEU A 11 11.52 7.57 11.81
N ARG A 12 10.72 7.44 12.88
CA ARG A 12 10.30 6.14 13.46
C ARG A 12 9.34 5.34 12.58
N GLN A 13 8.56 6.04 11.76
CA GLN A 13 7.55 5.44 10.88
C GLN A 13 8.12 4.88 9.57
N ARG A 14 9.28 5.36 9.13
CA ARG A 14 10.01 4.78 8.00
C ARG A 14 11.05 3.82 8.58
N LYS A 15 11.16 2.59 8.05
CA LYS A 15 12.06 1.51 8.54
C LYS A 15 13.57 1.88 8.61
N VAL A 16 13.93 3.12 8.35
CA VAL A 16 15.26 3.76 8.39
C VAL A 16 15.95 3.59 9.73
N PHE A 17 15.26 3.70 10.89
CA PHE A 17 15.92 3.48 12.18
C PHE A 17 16.36 2.03 12.40
N ARG A 18 15.66 1.05 11.83
CA ARG A 18 16.04 -0.37 11.96
C ARG A 18 17.35 -0.64 11.25
N VAL A 19 17.52 -0.07 10.05
CA VAL A 19 18.76 -0.18 9.28
C VAL A 19 19.88 0.64 9.92
N ALA A 20 19.59 1.87 10.37
CA ALA A 20 20.58 2.74 11.02
C ALA A 20 21.10 2.19 12.36
N SER A 21 20.23 1.57 13.17
CA SER A 21 20.63 0.97 14.45
C SER A 21 21.42 -0.33 14.27
N ILE A 22 20.99 -1.21 13.34
CA ILE A 22 21.79 -2.39 12.97
C ILE A 22 23.16 -1.98 12.44
N TYR A 23 23.23 -0.87 11.70
CA TYR A 23 24.49 -0.33 11.20
C TYR A 23 25.41 0.16 12.32
N VAL A 24 24.93 1.02 13.22
CA VAL A 24 25.74 1.54 14.34
C VAL A 24 26.27 0.40 15.20
N VAL A 25 25.44 -0.60 15.50
CA VAL A 25 25.83 -1.76 16.32
C VAL A 25 26.84 -2.66 15.59
N SER A 26 26.67 -2.87 14.28
CA SER A 26 27.60 -3.70 13.49
C SER A 26 28.95 -3.00 13.30
N ALA A 27 28.94 -1.70 13.02
CA ALA A 27 30.16 -0.89 12.89
C ALA A 27 30.91 -0.80 14.23
N TRP A 28 30.20 -0.62 15.35
CA TRP A 28 30.78 -0.68 16.68
C TRP A 28 31.40 -2.05 16.96
N GLY A 29 30.65 -3.14 16.74
CA GLY A 29 31.10 -4.50 17.03
C GLY A 29 32.33 -4.91 16.21
N ALA A 30 32.36 -4.54 14.93
CA ALA A 30 33.52 -4.80 14.07
C ALA A 30 34.75 -4.01 14.51
N ALA A 31 34.58 -2.73 14.88
CA ALA A 31 35.67 -1.92 15.41
C ALA A 31 36.23 -2.48 16.73
N LEU A 32 35.34 -2.95 17.62
CA LEU A 32 35.70 -3.57 18.90
C LEU A 32 36.47 -4.90 18.70
N GLY A 33 36.01 -5.77 17.80
CA GLY A 33 36.67 -7.02 17.50
C GLY A 33 38.04 -6.82 16.84
N ALA A 34 38.14 -5.84 15.93
CA ALA A 34 39.38 -5.52 15.24
C ALA A 34 40.45 -4.96 16.20
N SER A 35 40.08 -4.06 17.14
CA SER A 35 41.06 -3.47 18.05
C SER A 35 41.62 -4.45 19.07
N GLU A 36 40.84 -5.42 19.51
CA GLU A 36 41.23 -6.33 20.59
C GLU A 36 41.97 -7.58 20.09
N LEU A 37 41.54 -8.12 18.94
CA LEU A 37 42.02 -9.41 18.45
C LEU A 37 43.24 -9.29 17.54
N LEU A 38 43.28 -8.26 16.68
CA LEU A 38 44.33 -8.14 15.64
C LEU A 38 45.75 -7.93 16.19
N PRO A 39 45.98 -7.19 17.30
CA PRO A 39 47.32 -7.03 17.85
C PRO A 39 47.95 -8.34 18.35
N ASN A 40 47.13 -9.31 18.78
CA ASN A 40 47.60 -10.59 19.31
C ASN A 40 48.21 -11.51 18.24
N PHE A 41 47.96 -11.23 16.97
CA PHE A 41 48.48 -12.00 15.84
C PHE A 41 49.79 -11.43 15.26
N GLY A 42 50.39 -10.41 15.90
CA GLY A 42 51.65 -9.80 15.44
C GLY A 42 51.53 -9.06 14.11
N VAL A 43 50.31 -8.68 13.73
CA VAL A 43 50.01 -8.04 12.45
C VAL A 43 50.55 -6.62 12.46
N GLU A 44 51.26 -6.22 11.41
CA GLU A 44 51.73 -4.84 11.27
C GLU A 44 50.57 -3.85 11.25
N HIS A 45 50.76 -2.72 11.95
CA HIS A 45 49.74 -1.69 12.17
C HIS A 45 49.16 -1.11 10.88
N TRP A 46 49.88 -1.16 9.75
CA TRP A 46 49.37 -0.68 8.46
C TRP A 46 48.31 -1.61 7.87
N VAL A 47 48.41 -2.93 8.12
CA VAL A 47 47.44 -3.93 7.65
C VAL A 47 46.13 -3.75 8.41
N ILE A 48 46.19 -3.49 9.73
CA ILE A 48 45.02 -3.17 10.55
C ILE A 48 44.32 -1.92 10.00
N LYS A 49 45.08 -0.85 9.70
CA LYS A 49 44.53 0.37 9.09
C LYS A 49 43.89 0.11 7.74
N ALA A 50 44.55 -0.65 6.86
CA ALA A 50 44.02 -0.98 5.53
C ALA A 50 42.73 -1.79 5.61
N LEU A 51 42.64 -2.74 6.55
CA LEU A 51 41.46 -3.57 6.76
C LEU A 51 40.28 -2.74 7.31
N VAL A 52 40.54 -1.86 8.29
CA VAL A 52 39.52 -0.93 8.82
C VAL A 52 39.01 0.02 7.74
N ILE A 53 39.92 0.60 6.93
CA ILE A 53 39.56 1.47 5.81
C ILE A 53 38.74 0.69 4.76
N GLY A 54 39.14 -0.55 4.45
CA GLY A 54 38.41 -1.41 3.52
C GLY A 54 36.98 -1.72 4.00
N LEU A 55 36.80 -2.02 5.29
CA LEU A 55 35.48 -2.26 5.87
C LEU A 55 34.60 -1.00 5.84
N LEU A 56 35.18 0.16 6.15
CA LEU A 56 34.51 1.46 6.03
C LEU A 56 34.17 1.83 4.57
N ALA A 57 35.00 1.42 3.61
CA ALA A 57 34.77 1.66 2.19
C ALA A 57 33.75 0.68 1.57
N LEU A 58 33.64 -0.53 2.10
CA LEU A 58 32.62 -1.50 1.69
C LEU A 58 31.22 -1.08 2.15
N PHE A 59 31.13 -0.31 3.23
CA PHE A 59 29.87 0.20 3.77
C PHE A 59 29.03 1.06 2.80
N PRO A 60 29.54 2.17 2.20
CA PRO A 60 28.76 2.96 1.24
C PRO A 60 28.34 2.14 0.03
N VAL A 61 29.16 1.15 -0.38
CA VAL A 61 28.82 0.24 -1.49
C VAL A 61 27.61 -0.64 -1.13
N VAL A 62 27.59 -1.24 0.07
CA VAL A 62 26.46 -2.04 0.53
C VAL A 62 25.19 -1.19 0.68
N VAL A 63 25.29 0.06 1.14
CA VAL A 63 24.16 0.98 1.24
C VAL A 63 23.61 1.35 -0.14
N LEU A 64 24.49 1.66 -1.10
CA LEU A 64 24.09 1.95 -2.48
C LEU A 64 23.44 0.73 -3.14
N LEU A 65 23.95 -0.47 -2.88
CA LEU A 65 23.35 -1.73 -3.37
C LEU A 65 21.98 -2.01 -2.72
N ALA A 66 21.82 -1.74 -1.43
CA ALA A 66 20.54 -1.88 -0.74
C ALA A 66 19.50 -0.87 -1.27
N TRP A 67 19.91 0.38 -1.51
CA TRP A 67 19.08 1.41 -2.16
C TRP A 67 18.69 0.98 -3.59
N PHE A 68 19.65 0.45 -4.35
CA PHE A 68 19.41 -0.05 -5.71
C PHE A 68 18.43 -1.24 -5.75
N PHE A 69 18.53 -2.17 -4.81
CA PHE A 69 17.61 -3.32 -4.71
C PHE A 69 16.20 -2.94 -4.23
N GLU A 70 16.06 -1.87 -3.44
CA GLU A 70 14.74 -1.32 -3.08
C GLU A 70 14.09 -0.61 -4.28
N VAL A 71 14.86 0.13 -5.09
CA VAL A 71 14.38 0.80 -6.33
C VAL A 71 13.89 -0.20 -7.40
N THR A 72 14.42 -1.43 -7.40
CA THR A 72 14.01 -2.48 -8.38
C THR A 72 12.80 -3.30 -7.89
N ARG A 73 12.34 -3.12 -6.64
CA ARG A 73 11.20 -3.85 -6.07
C ARG A 73 9.92 -3.03 -5.95
N ASP A 74 10.01 -1.71 -6.03
CA ASP A 74 8.85 -0.88 -6.38
C ASP A 74 8.70 -0.95 -7.90
N GLY A 75 7.84 -1.86 -8.34
CA GLY A 75 7.58 -2.14 -9.75
C GLY A 75 7.36 -0.86 -10.55
N VAL A 76 8.01 -0.81 -11.71
CA VAL A 76 7.77 0.18 -12.77
C VAL A 76 6.26 0.30 -12.98
N VAL A 77 5.68 1.41 -12.52
CA VAL A 77 4.33 1.80 -12.87
C VAL A 77 4.33 2.05 -14.38
N ARG A 78 3.68 1.14 -15.14
CA ARG A 78 3.30 1.46 -16.52
C ARG A 78 2.18 2.48 -16.44
N ASP A 79 2.38 3.64 -17.06
CA ASP A 79 1.30 4.60 -17.28
C ASP A 79 0.17 3.85 -18.03
N PRO A 80 -1.07 3.83 -17.53
CA PRO A 80 -2.22 3.23 -18.22
C PRO A 80 -2.47 3.79 -19.63
N ARG A 81 -1.73 4.84 -20.03
CA ARG A 81 -1.79 5.49 -21.34
C ARG A 81 -0.86 4.89 -22.40
N ASP A 82 0.05 3.99 -22.02
CA ASP A 82 1.04 3.40 -22.95
C ASP A 82 0.72 1.95 -23.37
N LEU A 83 -0.47 1.42 -23.05
CA LEU A 83 -0.92 0.15 -23.62
C LEU A 83 -1.46 0.38 -25.05
N PRO A 84 -0.84 -0.20 -26.10
CA PRO A 84 -1.47 -0.23 -27.42
C PRO A 84 -2.82 -0.94 -27.33
N ALA A 85 -3.79 -0.47 -28.12
CA ALA A 85 -5.21 -0.83 -28.07
C ALA A 85 -5.51 -2.33 -28.36
N ASP A 86 -4.49 -3.16 -28.55
CA ASP A 86 -4.55 -4.55 -28.98
C ASP A 86 -4.26 -5.57 -27.85
N ALA A 87 -3.75 -5.16 -26.69
CA ALA A 87 -3.44 -6.07 -25.57
C ALA A 87 -4.66 -6.55 -24.75
N ARG A 88 -5.88 -6.49 -25.30
CA ARG A 88 -7.13 -6.93 -24.63
C ARG A 88 -7.36 -8.44 -24.60
N GLN A 89 -6.46 -9.29 -25.13
CA GLN A 89 -6.84 -10.68 -25.45
C GLN A 89 -5.99 -11.83 -24.88
N THR A 90 -4.95 -11.59 -24.10
CA THR A 90 -4.08 -12.69 -23.65
C THR A 90 -3.94 -12.76 -22.15
N HIS A 91 -4.92 -13.37 -21.47
CA HIS A 91 -4.67 -14.33 -20.39
C HIS A 91 -5.89 -15.26 -20.28
N HIS A 92 -5.88 -16.27 -21.15
CA HIS A 92 -6.87 -17.31 -21.27
C HIS A 92 -6.34 -18.57 -20.55
N THR A 93 -6.71 -18.81 -19.29
CA THR A 93 -6.77 -20.16 -18.66
C THR A 93 -7.37 -20.10 -17.25
N LEU A 94 -8.68 -19.89 -17.16
CA LEU A 94 -9.61 -20.71 -16.38
C LEU A 94 -10.92 -20.72 -17.17
N ARG A 95 -10.99 -21.64 -18.13
CA ARG A 95 -12.16 -21.87 -18.98
C ARG A 95 -13.00 -22.96 -18.33
N GLY A 96 -14.21 -22.62 -17.90
CA GLY A 96 -15.23 -23.60 -17.53
C GLY A 96 -16.32 -23.02 -16.65
N ALA A 97 -17.36 -22.47 -17.29
CA ALA A 97 -18.65 -22.04 -16.73
C ALA A 97 -18.53 -20.92 -15.66
N ASP A 98 -18.69 -19.64 -15.97
CA ASP A 98 -20.01 -19.05 -16.24
C ASP A 98 -19.87 -17.71 -16.97
N THR A 99 -19.56 -17.76 -18.26
CA THR A 99 -19.66 -16.61 -19.18
C THR A 99 -20.86 -16.84 -20.10
N ALA A 100 -22.07 -16.71 -19.55
CA ALA A 100 -23.30 -16.58 -20.36
C ALA A 100 -24.53 -16.18 -19.53
N LEU A 101 -24.44 -15.23 -18.60
CA LEU A 101 -25.63 -14.54 -18.10
C LEU A 101 -25.32 -13.04 -17.89
N LEU A 102 -25.68 -12.26 -18.89
CA LEU A 102 -26.15 -10.88 -18.77
C LEU A 102 -25.09 -9.79 -18.49
N GLU A 103 -24.30 -9.47 -19.53
CA GLU A 103 -24.23 -8.06 -19.96
C GLU A 103 -25.65 -7.65 -20.43
N SER A 104 -26.56 -7.46 -19.47
CA SER A 104 -27.83 -6.80 -19.71
C SER A 104 -27.57 -5.30 -19.70
N PRO A 105 -27.97 -4.53 -20.73
CA PRO A 105 -27.99 -3.07 -20.69
C PRO A 105 -28.99 -2.46 -19.67
N GLY A 106 -29.29 -3.17 -18.57
CA GLY A 106 -30.39 -2.86 -17.65
C GLY A 106 -30.10 -3.08 -16.16
N THR A 107 -28.97 -3.68 -15.77
CA THR A 107 -28.62 -3.80 -14.34
C THR A 107 -27.82 -2.57 -13.94
N LEU A 108 -28.53 -1.53 -13.51
CA LEU A 108 -27.94 -0.32 -12.93
C LEU A 108 -27.17 -0.69 -11.65
N VAL A 109 -25.86 -0.88 -11.77
CA VAL A 109 -24.98 -1.03 -10.60
C VAL A 109 -24.93 0.32 -9.90
N GLN A 110 -25.42 0.39 -8.66
CA GLN A 110 -25.29 1.59 -7.83
C GLN A 110 -23.80 1.90 -7.62
N GLY A 111 -23.42 3.17 -7.64
CA GLY A 111 -22.05 3.59 -7.41
C GLY A 111 -21.73 3.51 -5.93
N LEU A 112 -20.58 2.97 -5.57
CA LEU A 112 -20.08 2.97 -4.20
C LEU A 112 -19.11 4.13 -4.03
N GLU A 113 -19.51 5.15 -3.28
CA GLU A 113 -18.59 6.18 -2.82
C GLU A 113 -17.83 5.65 -1.60
N VAL A 114 -16.50 5.73 -1.66
CA VAL A 114 -15.63 5.44 -0.52
C VAL A 114 -14.80 6.67 -0.22
N VAL A 115 -14.80 7.05 1.05
CA VAL A 115 -13.96 8.10 1.62
C VAL A 115 -12.98 7.43 2.57
N TRP A 116 -11.69 7.75 2.44
CA TRP A 116 -10.64 7.22 3.29
C TRP A 116 -9.52 8.23 3.46
N MET A 117 -8.67 8.00 4.46
CA MET A 117 -7.49 8.83 4.69
C MET A 117 -6.27 8.22 4.01
N ASP A 118 -5.51 9.02 3.27
CA ASP A 118 -4.20 8.63 2.74
C ASP A 118 -3.18 9.70 3.08
N ARG A 119 -2.15 9.33 3.85
CA ARG A 119 -1.08 10.25 4.32
C ARG A 119 -1.62 11.54 4.98
N GLY A 120 -2.74 11.43 5.71
CA GLY A 120 -3.39 12.56 6.38
C GLY A 120 -4.28 13.41 5.48
N VAL A 121 -4.41 13.06 4.19
CA VAL A 121 -5.31 13.72 3.24
C VAL A 121 -6.54 12.84 3.04
N GLU A 122 -7.74 13.42 3.15
CA GLU A 122 -8.98 12.74 2.79
C GLU A 122 -9.00 12.50 1.27
N LYS A 123 -9.18 11.26 0.87
CA LYS A 123 -9.45 10.85 -0.51
C LYS A 123 -10.88 10.36 -0.61
N ARG A 124 -11.48 10.63 -1.76
CA ARG A 124 -12.84 10.22 -2.10
C ARG A 124 -12.87 9.74 -3.52
N ARG A 125 -13.53 8.61 -3.76
CA ARG A 125 -13.71 8.05 -5.10
C ARG A 125 -15.01 7.26 -5.15
N VAL A 126 -15.56 7.15 -6.36
CA VAL A 126 -16.75 6.36 -6.64
C VAL A 126 -16.37 5.19 -7.54
N TRP A 127 -16.86 4.00 -7.22
CA TRP A 127 -16.70 2.78 -8.01
C TRP A 127 -18.04 2.29 -8.53
N SER A 128 -18.05 1.80 -9.75
CA SER A 128 -19.18 1.08 -10.35
C SER A 128 -18.86 -0.40 -10.59
N THR A 129 -17.63 -0.83 -10.29
CA THR A 129 -17.10 -2.18 -10.51
C THR A 129 -16.28 -2.63 -9.33
N ALA A 130 -16.06 -3.94 -9.23
CA ALA A 130 -15.33 -4.55 -8.13
C ALA A 130 -13.94 -3.93 -7.93
N PHE A 131 -13.52 -3.79 -6.67
CA PHE A 131 -12.18 -3.32 -6.31
C PHE A 131 -11.70 -3.97 -5.01
N THR A 132 -10.40 -3.86 -4.75
CA THR A 132 -9.77 -4.33 -3.51
C THR A 132 -9.28 -3.16 -2.68
N ALA A 133 -9.43 -3.28 -1.37
CA ALA A 133 -8.84 -2.38 -0.38
C ALA A 133 -7.75 -3.11 0.39
N GLY A 134 -6.64 -2.42 0.65
CA GLY A 134 -5.51 -3.01 1.36
C GLY A 134 -4.28 -2.13 1.37
N ARG A 135 -3.18 -2.69 1.87
CA ARG A 135 -1.89 -1.99 1.98
C ARG A 135 -1.09 -1.98 0.69
N ASP A 136 -1.47 -2.83 -0.27
CA ASP A 136 -0.81 -2.82 -1.57
C ASP A 136 -1.19 -1.59 -2.38
N VAL A 137 -0.25 -1.07 -3.16
CA VAL A 137 -0.44 0.13 -3.98
C VAL A 137 -1.36 -0.15 -5.17
N GLU A 138 -1.47 -1.42 -5.58
CA GLU A 138 -2.37 -1.87 -6.64
C GLU A 138 -3.84 -1.92 -6.20
N CYS A 139 -4.12 -1.82 -4.90
CA CYS A 139 -5.49 -1.77 -4.41
C CYS A 139 -6.19 -0.48 -4.84
N GLY A 140 -7.45 -0.59 -5.25
CA GLY A 140 -8.29 0.57 -5.59
C GLY A 140 -8.38 1.56 -4.42
N VAL A 141 -8.38 1.04 -3.19
CA VAL A 141 -8.13 1.79 -1.97
C VAL A 141 -6.85 1.29 -1.32
N SER A 142 -5.77 2.04 -1.50
CA SER A 142 -4.48 1.77 -0.86
C SER A 142 -4.33 2.54 0.45
N THR A 143 -3.88 1.87 1.51
CA THR A 143 -3.51 2.49 2.78
C THR A 143 -2.07 2.15 3.15
N LEU A 144 -1.40 3.00 3.93
CA LEU A 144 -0.08 2.68 4.51
C LEU A 144 -0.19 2.07 5.91
N ASP A 145 -1.40 1.86 6.41
CA ASP A 145 -1.65 1.33 7.74
C ASP A 145 -1.09 -0.09 7.89
N PRO A 146 -0.15 -0.33 8.83
CA PRO A 146 0.42 -1.67 9.04
C PRO A 146 -0.59 -2.71 9.55
N VAL A 147 -1.73 -2.28 10.10
CA VAL A 147 -2.83 -3.17 10.49
C VAL A 147 -3.51 -3.78 9.26
N ALA A 148 -3.47 -3.08 8.12
CA ALA A 148 -4.02 -3.60 6.87
C ALA A 148 -3.10 -4.65 6.21
N SER A 149 -3.74 -5.66 5.64
CA SER A 149 -3.08 -6.69 4.82
C SER A 149 -2.91 -6.15 3.40
N ARG A 150 -1.98 -6.71 2.60
CA ARG A 150 -1.72 -6.26 1.22
C ARG A 150 -3.00 -6.22 0.39
N HIS A 151 -3.70 -7.35 0.34
CA HIS A 151 -5.08 -7.45 -0.16
C HIS A 151 -5.94 -7.83 1.04
N HIS A 152 -6.70 -6.90 1.59
CA HIS A 152 -7.38 -7.10 2.87
C HIS A 152 -8.86 -7.41 2.68
N ALA A 153 -9.57 -6.58 1.92
CA ALA A 153 -10.98 -6.75 1.63
C ALA A 153 -11.29 -6.50 0.15
N ARG A 154 -12.30 -7.18 -0.37
CA ARG A 154 -12.80 -7.02 -1.74
C ARG A 154 -14.24 -6.54 -1.71
N PHE A 155 -14.52 -5.52 -2.50
CA PHE A 155 -15.82 -4.92 -2.66
C PHE A 155 -16.33 -5.25 -4.05
N GLU A 156 -17.53 -5.82 -4.15
CA GLU A 156 -18.09 -6.24 -5.42
C GLU A 156 -19.56 -5.87 -5.52
N PRO A 157 -20.04 -5.48 -6.72
CA PRO A 157 -21.45 -5.37 -6.96
C PRO A 157 -22.06 -6.76 -7.15
N GLU A 158 -23.10 -7.06 -6.39
CA GLU A 158 -23.90 -8.29 -6.52
C GLU A 158 -25.35 -7.90 -6.86
N GLY A 159 -25.65 -7.94 -8.16
CA GLY A 159 -26.95 -7.46 -8.67
C GLY A 159 -27.17 -5.97 -8.39
N SER A 160 -28.07 -5.67 -7.45
CA SER A 160 -28.46 -4.30 -7.10
C SER A 160 -27.81 -3.76 -5.81
N HIS A 161 -26.95 -4.53 -5.16
CA HIS A 161 -26.29 -4.15 -3.91
C HIS A 161 -24.79 -4.36 -3.98
N TRP A 162 -24.07 -3.80 -3.01
CA TRP A 162 -22.65 -4.06 -2.84
C TRP A 162 -22.43 -5.04 -1.70
N VAL A 163 -21.44 -5.89 -1.88
CA VAL A 163 -20.94 -6.79 -0.84
C VAL A 163 -19.47 -6.48 -0.57
N VAL A 164 -19.05 -6.73 0.67
CA VAL A 164 -17.66 -6.70 1.09
C VAL A 164 -17.25 -8.07 1.61
N SER A 165 -16.10 -8.55 1.18
CA SER A 165 -15.52 -9.84 1.57
C SER A 165 -14.12 -9.67 2.13
N ASP A 166 -13.83 -10.31 3.26
CA ASP A 166 -12.48 -10.41 3.81
C ASP A 166 -11.67 -11.44 2.99
N LEU A 167 -10.44 -11.07 2.60
CA LEU A 167 -9.56 -11.92 1.78
C LEU A 167 -8.60 -12.77 2.61
N GLY A 168 -9.02 -13.19 3.82
CA GLY A 168 -8.16 -13.90 4.76
C GLY A 168 -7.17 -12.97 5.43
N SER A 169 -7.62 -11.77 5.80
CA SER A 169 -6.76 -10.76 6.39
C SER A 169 -6.29 -11.15 7.80
N SER A 170 -5.10 -10.70 8.19
CA SER A 170 -4.51 -11.06 9.49
C SER A 170 -5.28 -10.51 10.68
N ASN A 171 -5.86 -9.31 10.52
CA ASN A 171 -6.56 -8.59 11.59
C ASN A 171 -8.09 -8.59 11.42
N GLY A 172 -8.61 -9.19 10.34
CA GLY A 172 -10.03 -9.22 10.00
C GLY A 172 -10.55 -7.90 9.44
N THR A 173 -11.60 -7.99 8.63
CA THR A 173 -12.40 -6.85 8.18
C THR A 173 -13.54 -6.62 9.16
N LEU A 174 -13.80 -5.37 9.54
CA LEU A 174 -14.92 -5.00 10.41
C LEU A 174 -15.91 -4.10 9.67
N LEU A 175 -17.20 -4.31 9.89
CA LEU A 175 -18.30 -3.47 9.43
C LEU A 175 -18.99 -2.89 10.66
N ASP A 176 -18.98 -1.56 10.80
CA ASP A 176 -19.53 -0.83 11.94
C ASP A 176 -19.06 -1.37 13.31
N GLY A 177 -17.83 -1.90 13.36
CA GLY A 177 -17.18 -2.45 14.55
C GLY A 177 -17.35 -3.96 14.76
N GLU A 178 -18.16 -4.63 13.95
CA GLU A 178 -18.35 -6.09 13.98
C GLU A 178 -17.49 -6.79 12.92
N ARG A 179 -16.84 -7.90 13.29
CA ARG A 179 -15.98 -8.64 12.36
C ARG A 179 -16.82 -9.42 11.36
N ILE A 180 -16.50 -9.30 10.08
CA ILE A 180 -17.22 -9.95 8.99
C ILE A 180 -16.26 -10.77 8.11
N THR A 181 -16.84 -11.72 7.36
CA THR A 181 -16.12 -12.47 6.32
C THR A 181 -16.69 -12.18 4.94
N HIS A 182 -18.01 -12.07 4.83
CA HIS A 182 -18.72 -11.68 3.63
C HIS A 182 -20.06 -11.09 4.05
N GLN A 183 -20.36 -9.85 3.65
CA GLN A 183 -21.56 -9.16 4.10
C GLN A 183 -22.04 -8.14 3.06
N GLN A 184 -23.36 -8.02 2.88
CA GLN A 184 -23.96 -6.93 2.14
C GLN A 184 -23.73 -5.59 2.85
N LEU A 185 -23.24 -4.60 2.10
CA LEU A 185 -23.01 -3.25 2.60
C LEU A 185 -24.35 -2.51 2.81
N PRO A 186 -24.57 -1.93 4.00
CA PRO A 186 -25.63 -0.95 4.22
C PRO A 186 -25.43 0.31 3.36
N MET A 187 -26.50 1.10 3.19
CA MET A 187 -26.50 2.34 2.40
C MET A 187 -25.43 3.34 2.85
N ARG A 188 -25.17 3.39 4.16
CA ARG A 188 -24.06 4.11 4.79
C ARG A 188 -23.51 3.24 5.90
N CYS A 189 -22.21 3.02 5.90
CA CYS A 189 -21.52 2.24 6.91
C CYS A 189 -20.04 2.61 6.94
N ARG A 190 -19.35 2.14 7.98
CA ARG A 190 -17.90 2.23 8.10
C ARG A 190 -17.30 0.84 8.03
N VAL A 191 -16.35 0.65 7.12
CA VAL A 191 -15.55 -0.58 7.03
C VAL A 191 -14.15 -0.30 7.54
N GLU A 192 -13.66 -1.08 8.50
CA GLU A 192 -12.29 -0.98 9.01
C GLU A 192 -11.44 -2.16 8.53
N LEU A 193 -10.24 -1.84 8.05
CA LEU A 193 -9.23 -2.83 7.67
C LEU A 193 -8.40 -3.22 8.90
N GLY A 194 -9.00 -4.07 9.74
CA GLY A 194 -8.51 -4.42 11.08
C GLY A 194 -8.89 -3.39 12.14
N ARG A 195 -9.11 -3.86 13.36
CA ARG A 195 -9.62 -3.04 14.47
C ARG A 195 -8.67 -1.89 14.78
N GLY A 196 -9.18 -0.65 14.68
CA GLY A 196 -8.38 0.56 14.91
C GLY A 196 -7.37 0.87 13.79
N GLY A 197 -7.49 0.20 12.65
CA GLY A 197 -6.74 0.50 11.43
C GLY A 197 -7.44 1.50 10.51
N GLN A 198 -7.15 1.42 9.21
CA GLN A 198 -7.77 2.27 8.20
C GLN A 198 -9.29 2.09 8.18
N ALA A 199 -10.01 3.17 8.49
CA ALA A 199 -11.45 3.27 8.28
C ALA A 199 -11.76 3.75 6.85
N LEU A 200 -12.77 3.14 6.25
CA LEU A 200 -13.38 3.46 4.98
C LEU A 200 -14.83 3.85 5.25
N ASP A 201 -15.17 5.11 5.01
CA ASP A 201 -16.55 5.57 5.11
C ASP A 201 -17.23 5.32 3.76
N ILE A 202 -18.24 4.45 3.79
CA ILE A 202 -18.92 3.93 2.60
C ILE A 202 -20.27 4.61 2.46
N ARG A 203 -20.59 5.05 1.23
CA ARG A 203 -21.93 5.51 0.86
C ARG A 203 -22.34 4.94 -0.48
N ILE A 204 -23.44 4.21 -0.50
CA ILE A 204 -24.07 3.75 -1.73
C ILE A 204 -24.82 4.95 -2.36
N LEU A 205 -24.50 5.25 -3.61
CA LEU A 205 -25.09 6.35 -4.37
C LEU A 205 -26.27 5.84 -5.20
N ASN A 206 -27.46 6.36 -4.89
CA ASN A 206 -28.65 6.17 -5.73
C ASN A 206 -28.56 6.97 -7.05
N ARG A 207 -29.37 6.54 -8.01
CA ARG A 207 -29.49 7.01 -9.42
C ARG A 207 -29.39 8.53 -9.63
N GLU A 208 -29.93 9.34 -8.73
CA GLU A 208 -30.02 10.81 -8.89
C GLU A 208 -28.70 11.53 -8.54
N ALA A 209 -27.93 11.00 -7.58
CA ALA A 209 -26.69 11.62 -7.12
C ALA A 209 -25.51 11.39 -8.08
N GLN A 210 -25.48 10.25 -8.76
CA GLN A 210 -24.42 9.92 -9.74
C GLN A 210 -24.47 10.84 -10.97
N THR A 211 -25.66 11.14 -11.48
CA THR A 211 -25.85 12.07 -12.60
C THR A 211 -25.42 13.49 -12.22
N MET A 212 -25.66 13.91 -10.97
CA MET A 212 -25.32 15.25 -10.50
C MET A 212 -23.82 15.43 -10.22
N ILE A 213 -23.12 14.39 -9.74
CA ILE A 213 -21.66 14.42 -9.50
C ILE A 213 -20.88 14.32 -10.82
N LEU A 214 -21.34 13.53 -11.78
CA LEU A 214 -20.69 13.39 -13.09
C LEU A 214 -20.94 14.62 -14.00
N ALA A 215 -21.98 15.40 -13.74
CA ALA A 215 -22.37 16.57 -14.53
C ALA A 215 -21.84 17.92 -13.99
N ALA A 216 -21.07 17.95 -12.89
CA ALA A 216 -20.46 19.18 -12.39
C ALA A 216 -19.40 19.67 -13.40
N PRO A 217 -19.61 20.80 -14.10
CA PRO A 217 -18.64 21.33 -15.04
C PRO A 217 -17.52 22.03 -14.28
N ASP A 218 -16.27 21.83 -14.72
CA ASP A 218 -15.13 22.68 -14.37
C ASP A 218 -15.46 24.13 -14.74
N SER A 219 -15.96 24.93 -13.79
CA SER A 219 -16.12 26.37 -13.95
C SER A 219 -14.75 27.03 -13.80
N GLY A 220 -13.92 26.91 -14.83
CA GLY A 220 -12.57 27.43 -14.81
C GLY A 220 -11.90 27.52 -16.18
N ASN A 221 -12.51 28.19 -17.16
CA ASN A 221 -11.77 28.98 -18.17
C ASN A 221 -12.71 29.84 -19.03
N ALA A 222 -12.75 31.15 -18.80
CA ALA A 222 -12.90 32.18 -19.84
C ALA A 222 -12.97 33.57 -19.19
N THR A 223 -11.84 34.27 -19.18
CA THR A 223 -11.75 35.73 -19.34
C THR A 223 -10.43 36.05 -19.99
#